data_AF-A0A2B7ZC58-F1
#
_entry.id   AF-A0A2B7ZC58-F1
#
_cell.length_a   1.000
_cell.length_b   1.000
_cell.length_c   1.000
_cell.angle_alpha   90.00
_cell.angle_beta   90.00
_cell.angle_gamma   90.00
#
_symmetry.space_group_name_H-M   'P 1'
#
loop_
_entity.id
_entity.type
_entity.pdbx_description
1 polymer ?
#
loop_
_entity_poly.entity_id
_entity_poly.type
_entity_poly.pdbx_seq_one_letter_code
_entity_poly.pdbx_strand_id
1 'polypeptide(L)'
;MADPGRPSKRLKSSHRTLQDGYDAPLKDASTLASLHRSITPPLSRPSRLPITSSPYISQEMPPLPSRDIPSPIQLTHIRDFPASPDNNTDAVKLRDILGDPLIKECWQFNYMFDVDFLMSQFDEDVRNLVKVKIIHGSWKKESPNRIHIDEGCRRYPNVEPIVAYMPEPFGTHHSKMMILIRHDDQAQIVIHTANMIAGDWANMCQAVWRSPLLPMLPESESGHSAATLNGFGTGNRFKRDLLAYLEVYGHKKTGPLVDQLEKYDFSAVRAGLIASVPSRQAIDELDSEKRTLWGWPALKDTIRQIPLNQGNYTEGKKPQIVIQISSVATLGQTDKWLKETFFAALSPSPSRPSGLFNPKSNPQAKFSIIFPTPDEIRRSLNGYGSGGSIHMKLQSAAQRKQLEYLRQYLCRWAGDTSDGGNKPAKGSTTSSGQEGPDIKEDSGSVEKHTTIKKTGRPIREAGRRRAAPHIKTYIRFSDADMATIDWAMVTSANLSLQAWGAAANGKKEIRICSWEIGVLVWPDLFIYGKGDNGDRIRQGGKGKGKAKETREDDDSKGVREDNNINDQNPAVMTPCFRQDMPEVTGNSNRSSTTRFVGLRMPYDLPLSPYTPQDQPWCATASYSEPDWLGQTWEEE
;
A
#
# COMPACT_ATOMS: atom_id res chain seq x y z
N MET A 1 30.00 11.34 -64.34
CA MET A 1 30.08 9.88 -64.11
C MET A 1 30.21 9.65 -62.61
N ALA A 2 29.26 8.89 -62.05
CA ALA A 2 29.26 8.01 -60.85
C ALA A 2 30.28 8.23 -59.71
N ASP A 3 30.02 8.02 -58.42
CA ASP A 3 28.87 7.81 -57.50
C ASP A 3 29.52 7.70 -56.06
N PRO A 4 28.83 7.61 -54.90
CA PRO A 4 29.20 8.30 -53.67
C PRO A 4 29.56 7.27 -52.57
N GLY A 5 29.87 7.74 -51.36
CA GLY A 5 30.06 6.82 -50.24
C GLY A 5 30.26 7.49 -48.89
N ARG A 6 29.13 7.67 -48.17
CA ARG A 6 29.01 7.69 -46.70
C ARG A 6 29.24 9.03 -45.99
N PRO A 7 28.20 9.68 -45.44
CA PRO A 7 28.36 10.70 -44.41
C PRO A 7 28.21 10.14 -43.00
N SER A 8 29.01 10.74 -42.12
CA SER A 8 29.13 10.58 -40.68
C SER A 8 27.99 11.29 -39.92
N LYS A 9 27.74 10.76 -38.72
CA LYS A 9 26.74 11.15 -37.71
C LYS A 9 26.76 12.66 -37.41
N ARG A 10 25.57 13.28 -37.35
CA ARG A 10 25.37 14.66 -36.87
C ARG A 10 24.52 14.70 -35.59
N LEU A 11 24.94 15.60 -34.71
CA LEU A 11 24.46 15.89 -33.35
C LEU A 11 23.01 16.39 -33.25
N LYS A 12 22.48 16.15 -32.04
CA LYS A 12 21.31 16.73 -31.34
C LYS A 12 21.09 18.22 -31.59
N SER A 13 19.82 18.63 -31.75
CA SER A 13 19.38 20.03 -31.63
C SER A 13 18.57 20.23 -30.35
N SER A 14 19.01 21.19 -29.55
CA SER A 14 18.35 21.73 -28.37
C SER A 14 17.23 22.70 -28.69
N HIS A 15 16.37 22.88 -27.69
CA HIS A 15 15.29 23.86 -27.55
C HIS A 15 15.56 25.24 -28.17
N ARG A 16 14.52 25.76 -28.82
CA ARG A 16 14.41 27.13 -29.32
C ARG A 16 13.62 27.94 -28.28
N THR A 17 14.32 28.79 -27.53
CA THR A 17 13.74 29.82 -26.68
C THR A 17 13.54 31.07 -27.52
N LEU A 18 12.33 31.63 -27.50
CA LEU A 18 12.06 32.99 -27.98
C LEU A 18 12.26 33.95 -26.81
N GLN A 19 12.99 35.01 -27.09
CA GLN A 19 13.39 36.08 -26.16
C GLN A 19 12.83 37.40 -26.73
N ASP A 20 12.13 38.15 -25.88
CA ASP A 20 11.87 39.59 -25.92
C ASP A 20 11.44 39.93 -24.47
N GLY A 21 11.87 40.98 -23.78
CA GLY A 21 12.78 42.08 -24.00
C GLY A 21 13.10 42.68 -22.62
N TYR A 22 14.21 43.40 -22.52
CA TYR A 22 14.75 44.01 -21.31
C TYR A 22 13.88 45.16 -20.80
N ASP A 23 13.72 45.28 -19.48
CA ASP A 23 13.94 46.54 -18.75
C ASP A 23 14.02 46.31 -17.23
N ALA A 24 15.12 46.75 -16.64
CA ALA A 24 15.35 47.01 -15.22
C ALA A 24 16.30 48.24 -15.17
N PRO A 25 16.40 49.03 -14.08
CA PRO A 25 16.04 48.69 -12.70
C PRO A 25 15.38 49.84 -11.88
N LEU A 26 14.87 49.54 -10.69
CA LEU A 26 14.96 50.46 -9.54
C LEU A 26 14.84 49.69 -8.21
N LYS A 27 15.71 50.07 -7.28
CA LYS A 27 15.90 49.54 -5.93
C LYS A 27 14.88 50.12 -4.93
N ASP A 28 14.76 49.39 -3.83
CA ASP A 28 14.21 49.76 -2.52
C ASP A 28 12.67 49.87 -2.36
N ALA A 29 12.10 48.86 -1.71
CA ALA A 29 11.35 49.03 -0.46
C ALA A 29 10.99 47.67 0.15
N SER A 30 11.60 47.35 1.28
CA SER A 30 11.19 46.29 2.20
C SER A 30 9.74 46.49 2.66
N THR A 31 8.83 45.61 2.25
CA THR A 31 7.50 45.50 2.86
C THR A 31 7.19 44.04 3.17
N LEU A 32 7.22 43.74 4.47
CA LEU A 32 6.81 42.48 5.08
C LEU A 32 5.31 42.26 4.83
N ALA A 33 4.97 41.30 3.98
CA ALA A 33 3.60 40.90 3.71
C ALA A 33 3.05 39.94 4.80
N SER A 34 3.12 40.32 6.08
CA SER A 34 2.58 39.52 7.20
C SER A 34 1.69 40.30 8.18
N LEU A 35 1.32 41.54 7.88
CA LEU A 35 0.43 42.34 8.75
C LEU A 35 -0.95 42.58 8.12
N HIS A 36 -1.72 41.50 7.94
CA HIS A 36 -3.18 41.57 7.75
C HIS A 36 -3.92 40.39 8.39
N ARG A 37 -3.51 39.95 9.59
CA ARG A 37 -4.36 39.16 10.47
C ARG A 37 -4.64 39.94 11.76
N SER A 38 -5.93 40.14 12.04
CA SER A 38 -6.43 40.79 13.24
C SER A 38 -6.01 40.03 14.50
N ILE A 39 -5.31 40.71 15.40
CA ILE A 39 -4.91 40.21 16.72
C ILE A 39 -6.06 40.53 17.69
N THR A 40 -6.77 39.52 18.16
CA THR A 40 -7.75 39.66 19.25
C THR A 40 -7.03 39.50 20.60
N PRO A 41 -7.19 40.43 21.57
CA PRO A 41 -6.55 40.32 22.88
C PRO A 41 -7.24 39.28 23.80
N PRO A 42 -6.57 38.79 24.85
CA PRO A 42 -7.09 37.71 25.70
C PRO A 42 -8.25 38.18 26.60
N LEU A 43 -9.32 37.38 26.63
CA LEU A 43 -10.49 37.63 27.48
C LEU A 43 -10.18 37.38 28.96
N SER A 44 -10.56 38.37 29.77
CA SER A 44 -10.47 38.37 31.23
C SER A 44 -11.54 37.49 31.87
N ARG A 45 -11.18 36.93 33.03
CA ARG A 45 -11.94 36.06 33.94
C ARG A 45 -13.31 36.65 34.33
N PRO A 46 -14.45 35.93 34.26
CA PRO A 46 -15.72 36.43 34.78
C PRO A 46 -15.96 36.05 36.25
N SER A 47 -16.34 37.06 37.03
CA SER A 47 -16.91 36.96 38.37
C SER A 47 -18.32 36.36 38.36
N ARG A 48 -18.67 35.63 39.43
CA ARG A 48 -20.02 35.14 39.78
C ARG A 48 -21.08 36.24 39.71
N LEU A 49 -22.27 35.91 39.20
CA LEU A 49 -23.64 36.24 39.70
C LEU A 49 -24.71 35.61 38.74
N PRO A 50 -26.01 35.53 39.10
CA PRO A 50 -26.77 34.27 39.09
C PRO A 50 -27.73 34.02 37.91
N ILE A 51 -27.94 32.71 37.71
CA ILE A 51 -28.95 31.93 36.98
C ILE A 51 -30.23 32.67 36.60
N THR A 52 -30.55 32.68 35.29
CA THR A 52 -31.94 32.57 34.77
C THR A 52 -31.96 31.86 33.40
N SER A 53 -32.76 30.79 33.34
CA SER A 53 -33.37 30.07 32.19
C SER A 53 -32.65 30.00 30.83
N SER A 54 -32.11 28.81 30.51
CA SER A 54 -31.63 28.43 29.17
C SER A 54 -32.73 27.81 28.30
N PRO A 55 -32.78 28.09 26.99
CA PRO A 55 -33.48 27.26 26.01
C PRO A 55 -32.61 26.05 25.64
N TYR A 56 -33.24 24.88 25.47
CA TYR A 56 -32.61 23.62 25.10
C TYR A 56 -31.86 23.74 23.76
N ILE A 57 -30.53 23.69 23.81
CA ILE A 57 -29.68 23.37 22.66
C ILE A 57 -29.44 21.87 22.71
N SER A 58 -29.97 21.14 21.74
CA SER A 58 -29.68 19.72 21.53
C SER A 58 -28.19 19.57 21.21
N GLN A 59 -27.40 19.13 22.20
CA GLN A 59 -26.03 18.70 21.96
C GLN A 59 -26.09 17.38 21.17
N GLU A 60 -25.69 17.42 19.90
CA GLU A 60 -25.33 16.20 19.18
C GLU A 60 -24.20 15.50 19.93
N MET A 61 -24.51 14.32 20.45
CA MET A 61 -23.52 13.40 20.99
C MET A 61 -22.47 13.10 19.90
N PRO A 62 -21.17 13.07 20.23
CA PRO A 62 -20.16 12.58 19.28
C PRO A 62 -20.56 11.15 18.84
N PRO A 63 -20.46 10.82 17.54
CA PRO A 63 -20.84 9.51 17.06
C PRO A 63 -20.03 8.44 17.82
N LEU A 64 -20.73 7.42 18.32
CA LEU A 64 -20.10 6.23 18.89
C LEU A 64 -19.07 5.70 17.88
N PRO A 65 -17.84 5.33 18.31
CA PRO A 65 -16.84 4.80 17.39
C PRO A 65 -17.44 3.63 16.62
N SER A 66 -17.36 3.68 15.29
CA SER A 66 -17.89 2.63 14.43
C SER A 66 -17.26 1.30 14.83
N ARG A 67 -18.10 0.28 15.02
CA ARG A 67 -17.62 -1.05 15.36
C ARG A 67 -16.75 -1.67 14.25
N ASP A 68 -16.99 -1.23 13.02
CA ASP A 68 -16.23 -1.62 11.83
C ASP A 68 -14.98 -0.73 11.69
N ILE A 69 -13.92 -1.31 11.16
CA ILE A 69 -12.58 -0.70 11.06
C ILE A 69 -12.33 -0.37 9.59
N PRO A 70 -11.91 0.86 9.25
CA PRO A 70 -11.54 1.23 7.88
C PRO A 70 -10.33 0.44 7.40
N SER A 71 -10.06 0.50 6.10
CA SER A 71 -8.88 -0.14 5.58
C SER A 71 -7.59 0.35 6.23
N PRO A 72 -6.70 -0.55 6.71
CA PRO A 72 -5.38 -0.15 7.20
C PRO A 72 -4.44 0.29 6.06
N ILE A 73 -4.84 0.08 4.80
CA ILE A 73 -4.07 0.42 3.60
C ILE A 73 -4.92 1.36 2.76
N GLN A 74 -4.40 2.55 2.49
CA GLN A 74 -5.05 3.56 1.67
C GLN A 74 -4.48 3.55 0.26
N LEU A 75 -5.28 3.94 -0.72
CA LEU A 75 -4.79 4.23 -2.07
C LEU A 75 -4.37 5.70 -2.17
N THR A 76 -3.42 6.01 -3.05
CA THR A 76 -3.07 7.40 -3.31
C THR A 76 -4.16 8.13 -4.07
N HIS A 77 -4.26 9.43 -3.87
CA HIS A 77 -5.15 10.29 -4.65
C HIS A 77 -4.74 10.29 -6.14
N ILE A 78 -5.71 10.20 -7.06
CA ILE A 78 -5.51 10.34 -8.50
C ILE A 78 -5.92 11.74 -8.92
N ARG A 79 -4.96 12.53 -9.41
CA ARG A 79 -5.15 13.95 -9.76
C ARG A 79 -6.25 14.15 -10.79
N ASP A 80 -6.26 13.35 -11.85
CA ASP A 80 -7.10 13.58 -13.03
C ASP A 80 -8.41 12.78 -13.02
N PHE A 81 -8.83 12.26 -11.86
CA PHE A 81 -10.19 11.73 -11.72
C PHE A 81 -11.20 12.87 -11.63
N PRO A 82 -12.39 12.70 -12.24
CA PRO A 82 -13.48 13.64 -12.04
C PRO A 82 -13.92 13.63 -10.57
N ALA A 83 -14.49 14.76 -10.11
CA ALA A 83 -15.00 14.89 -8.75
C ALA A 83 -16.15 13.91 -8.42
N SER A 84 -16.80 13.38 -9.46
CA SER A 84 -17.79 12.31 -9.37
C SER A 84 -17.54 11.30 -10.51
N PRO A 85 -17.55 9.98 -10.26
CA PRO A 85 -17.81 9.32 -8.99
C PRO A 85 -16.64 9.46 -7.99
N ASP A 86 -16.94 9.22 -6.71
CA ASP A 86 -16.10 9.33 -5.50
C ASP A 86 -14.83 8.42 -5.48
N ASN A 87 -14.09 8.32 -6.57
CA ASN A 87 -12.94 7.41 -6.73
C ASN A 87 -11.73 7.78 -5.85
N ASN A 88 -11.71 9.01 -5.32
CA ASN A 88 -10.70 9.54 -4.41
C ASN A 88 -11.17 9.61 -2.95
N THR A 89 -12.36 9.11 -2.61
CA THR A 89 -12.79 9.00 -1.22
C THR A 89 -11.77 8.18 -0.42
N ASP A 90 -11.41 8.70 0.76
CA ASP A 90 -10.38 8.19 1.69
C ASP A 90 -8.95 8.06 1.10
N ALA A 91 -8.71 8.53 -0.13
CA ALA A 91 -7.40 8.45 -0.77
C ALA A 91 -6.45 9.52 -0.22
N VAL A 92 -5.14 9.22 -0.25
CA VAL A 92 -4.11 10.06 0.38
C VAL A 92 -3.18 10.73 -0.63
N LYS A 93 -2.87 12.01 -0.45
CA LYS A 93 -1.82 12.73 -1.18
C LYS A 93 -0.51 12.66 -0.40
N LEU A 94 0.62 12.84 -1.08
CA LEU A 94 1.92 12.93 -0.42
C LEU A 94 1.98 14.10 0.58
N ARG A 95 1.40 15.24 0.22
CA ARG A 95 1.28 16.41 1.11
C ARG A 95 0.44 16.15 2.37
N ASP A 96 -0.50 15.20 2.34
CA ASP A 96 -1.26 14.81 3.54
C ASP A 96 -0.41 14.01 4.55
N ILE A 97 0.77 13.54 4.12
CA ILE A 97 1.74 12.80 4.93
C ILE A 97 2.89 13.73 5.35
N LEU A 98 3.48 14.46 4.41
CA LEU A 98 4.69 15.27 4.64
C LEU A 98 4.40 16.73 4.98
N GLY A 99 3.17 17.21 4.76
CA GLY A 99 2.78 18.60 5.01
C GLY A 99 2.48 18.91 6.48
N ASP A 100 2.74 17.98 7.42
CA ASP A 100 2.57 18.24 8.85
C ASP A 100 3.78 19.04 9.38
N PRO A 101 3.57 20.27 9.91
CA PRO A 101 4.66 21.12 10.37
C PRO A 101 5.37 20.59 11.62
N LEU A 102 4.84 19.55 12.28
CA LEU A 102 5.48 18.91 13.43
C LEU A 102 6.58 17.93 13.03
N ILE A 103 6.76 17.63 11.75
CA ILE A 103 7.84 16.76 11.28
C ILE A 103 9.19 17.45 11.50
N LYS A 104 10.03 16.85 12.33
CA LYS A 104 11.38 17.31 12.66
C LYS A 104 12.43 16.67 11.76
N GLU A 105 12.25 15.40 11.45
CA GLU A 105 13.19 14.60 10.68
C GLU A 105 12.47 13.54 9.86
N CYS A 106 12.92 13.33 8.62
CA CYS A 106 12.29 12.46 7.65
C CYS A 106 13.35 11.59 6.95
N TRP A 107 13.29 10.28 7.15
CA TRP A 107 14.11 9.31 6.43
C TRP A 107 13.31 8.72 5.28
N GLN A 108 13.73 9.01 4.05
CA GLN A 108 13.06 8.58 2.82
C GLN A 108 13.86 7.47 2.13
N PHE A 109 13.31 6.26 2.14
CA PHE A 109 13.84 5.11 1.41
C PHE A 109 13.10 5.01 0.09
N ASN A 110 13.81 5.07 -1.05
CA ASN A 110 13.19 4.93 -2.35
C ASN A 110 14.17 4.46 -3.44
N TYR A 111 13.64 4.16 -4.62
CA TYR A 111 14.42 3.82 -5.82
C TYR A 111 14.77 5.06 -6.65
N MET A 112 13.78 5.91 -6.92
CA MET A 112 13.91 7.16 -7.66
C MET A 112 13.42 8.34 -6.83
N PHE A 113 14.11 9.47 -6.99
CA PHE A 113 13.82 10.73 -6.33
C PHE A 113 13.89 11.88 -7.31
N ASP A 114 12.89 12.74 -7.26
CA ASP A 114 13.01 14.15 -7.57
C ASP A 114 13.02 14.88 -6.22
N VAL A 115 14.19 15.43 -5.85
CA VAL A 115 14.39 16.06 -4.54
C VAL A 115 13.61 17.36 -4.42
N ASP A 116 13.43 18.13 -5.51
CA ASP A 116 12.64 19.36 -5.46
C ASP A 116 11.17 19.04 -5.27
N PHE A 117 10.68 18.02 -5.99
CA PHE A 117 9.33 17.50 -5.77
C PHE A 117 9.15 17.08 -4.33
N LEU A 118 10.04 16.26 -3.75
CA LEU A 118 9.97 15.86 -2.34
C LEU A 118 9.91 17.08 -1.40
N MET A 119 10.84 18.02 -1.56
CA MET A 119 10.94 19.19 -0.68
C MET A 119 9.73 20.11 -0.78
N SER A 120 9.04 20.13 -1.93
CA SER A 120 7.79 20.89 -2.12
C SER A 120 6.58 20.31 -1.36
N GLN A 121 6.69 19.09 -0.82
CA GLN A 121 5.59 18.42 -0.10
C GLN A 121 5.60 18.72 1.40
N PHE A 122 6.73 19.18 1.94
CA PHE A 122 6.78 19.66 3.32
C PHE A 122 6.06 21.00 3.44
N ASP A 123 5.58 21.29 4.66
CA ASP A 123 5.03 22.59 4.99
C ASP A 123 6.05 23.71 4.71
N GLU A 124 5.59 24.79 4.09
CA GLU A 124 6.46 25.83 3.53
C GLU A 124 7.24 26.61 4.59
N ASP A 125 6.68 26.73 5.80
CA ASP A 125 7.29 27.47 6.91
C ASP A 125 8.42 26.67 7.58
N VAL A 126 8.32 25.34 7.59
CA VAL A 126 9.29 24.47 8.28
C VAL A 126 10.17 23.62 7.35
N ARG A 127 9.91 23.58 6.03
CA ARG A 127 10.63 22.69 5.09
C ARG A 127 12.16 22.76 5.17
N ASN A 128 12.72 23.93 5.49
CA ASN A 128 14.17 24.15 5.58
C ASN A 128 14.75 23.72 6.94
N LEU A 129 13.89 23.46 7.93
CA LEU A 129 14.25 23.01 9.27
C LEU A 129 14.17 21.48 9.41
N VAL A 130 13.34 20.82 8.60
CA VAL A 130 13.20 19.36 8.60
C VAL A 130 14.53 18.71 8.19
N LYS A 131 15.09 17.83 9.01
CA LYS A 131 16.26 17.03 8.61
C LYS A 131 15.81 15.92 7.67
N VAL A 132 16.27 15.92 6.42
CA VAL A 132 15.87 14.92 5.44
C VAL A 132 17.03 14.00 5.09
N LYS A 133 16.83 12.70 5.21
CA LYS A 133 17.78 11.68 4.74
C LYS A 133 17.19 10.97 3.53
N ILE A 134 17.94 10.92 2.42
CA ILE A 134 17.53 10.26 1.17
C ILE A 134 18.32 8.96 1.02
N ILE A 135 17.67 7.82 1.20
CA ILE A 135 18.27 6.49 1.15
C ILE A 135 17.95 5.84 -0.19
N HIS A 136 18.99 5.56 -0.99
CA HIS A 136 18.85 5.06 -2.35
C HIS A 136 19.95 4.08 -2.75
N GLY A 137 19.70 3.27 -3.78
CA GLY A 137 20.62 2.22 -4.26
C GLY A 137 21.56 2.63 -5.40
N SER A 138 21.57 3.91 -5.81
CA SER A 138 22.35 4.39 -6.96
C SER A 138 23.83 4.52 -6.59
N TRP A 139 24.52 3.38 -6.52
CA TRP A 139 25.91 3.29 -6.08
C TRP A 139 26.93 3.69 -7.16
N LYS A 140 26.56 3.60 -8.44
CA LYS A 140 27.38 4.06 -9.57
C LYS A 140 27.30 5.58 -9.69
N LYS A 141 28.42 6.27 -9.48
CA LYS A 141 28.52 7.74 -9.47
C LYS A 141 28.09 8.38 -10.80
N GLU A 142 28.36 7.68 -11.89
CA GLU A 142 28.09 8.10 -13.26
C GLU A 142 26.67 7.77 -13.74
N SER A 143 25.86 7.05 -12.95
CA SER A 143 24.49 6.74 -13.35
C SER A 143 23.62 8.01 -13.34
N PRO A 144 22.73 8.21 -14.34
CA PRO A 144 21.87 9.40 -14.39
C PRO A 144 21.04 9.60 -13.12
N ASN A 145 20.50 8.51 -12.55
CA ASN A 145 19.74 8.56 -11.30
C ASN A 145 20.61 9.03 -10.12
N ARG A 146 21.89 8.63 -10.07
CA ARG A 146 22.81 9.10 -9.01
C ARG A 146 23.10 10.59 -9.14
N ILE A 147 23.43 11.03 -10.34
CA ILE A 147 23.75 12.45 -10.61
C ILE A 147 22.56 13.32 -10.23
N HIS A 148 21.35 12.94 -10.67
CA HIS A 148 20.12 13.67 -10.37
C HIS A 148 19.84 13.78 -8.86
N ILE A 149 20.01 12.70 -8.11
CA ILE A 149 19.86 12.71 -6.64
C ILE A 149 20.88 13.65 -5.98
N ASP A 150 22.16 13.50 -6.32
CA ASP A 150 23.23 14.30 -5.70
C ASP A 150 23.08 15.80 -6.03
N GLU A 151 22.70 16.15 -7.26
CA GLU A 151 22.39 17.54 -7.64
C GLU A 151 21.18 18.08 -6.90
N GLY A 152 20.12 17.27 -6.77
CA GLY A 152 18.94 17.61 -5.98
C GLY A 152 19.26 17.90 -4.53
N CYS A 153 20.01 17.02 -3.86
CA CYS A 153 20.41 17.21 -2.47
C CYS A 153 21.27 18.47 -2.26
N ARG A 154 22.18 18.80 -3.19
CA ARG A 154 23.05 19.99 -3.05
C ARG A 154 22.29 21.31 -2.97
N ARG A 155 21.04 21.36 -3.46
CA ARG A 155 20.20 22.57 -3.39
C ARG A 155 19.62 22.82 -2.00
N TYR A 156 19.64 21.82 -1.10
CA TYR A 156 19.03 21.91 0.23
C TYR A 156 20.04 21.53 1.31
N PRO A 157 20.47 22.47 2.17
CA PRO A 157 21.48 22.20 3.19
C PRO A 157 21.02 21.22 4.29
N ASN A 158 19.71 21.03 4.43
CA ASN A 158 19.07 20.11 5.38
C ASN A 158 18.81 18.71 4.81
N VAL A 159 19.25 18.41 3.57
CA VAL A 159 19.06 17.13 2.89
C VAL A 159 20.39 16.38 2.74
N GLU A 160 20.44 15.12 3.18
CA GLU A 160 21.62 14.25 3.05
C GLU A 160 21.32 12.98 2.23
N PRO A 161 22.08 12.70 1.15
CA PRO A 161 21.99 11.44 0.43
C PRO A 161 22.81 10.33 1.11
N ILE A 162 22.19 9.17 1.31
CA ILE A 162 22.77 7.95 1.88
C ILE A 162 22.64 6.80 0.88
N VAL A 163 23.78 6.20 0.54
CA VAL A 163 23.85 5.14 -0.47
C VAL A 163 23.72 3.76 0.18
N ALA A 164 22.65 3.04 -0.11
CA ALA A 164 22.49 1.66 0.33
C ALA A 164 23.60 0.77 -0.25
N TYR A 165 24.04 -0.22 0.53
CA TYR A 165 25.02 -1.19 0.02
C TYR A 165 24.33 -2.13 -0.98
N MET A 166 24.91 -2.30 -2.17
CA MET A 166 24.37 -3.10 -3.26
C MET A 166 25.41 -4.14 -3.71
N PRO A 167 25.62 -5.22 -2.93
CA PRO A 167 26.65 -6.23 -3.22
C PRO A 167 26.33 -7.10 -4.42
N GLU A 168 25.04 -7.33 -4.66
CA GLU A 168 24.58 -8.33 -5.60
C GLU A 168 24.33 -7.73 -6.99
N PRO A 169 24.92 -8.30 -8.06
CA PRO A 169 24.63 -7.90 -9.43
C PRO A 169 23.11 -7.97 -9.70
N PHE A 170 22.60 -6.97 -10.41
CA PHE A 170 21.17 -6.83 -10.76
C PHE A 170 20.23 -6.65 -9.55
N GLY A 171 20.75 -6.51 -8.33
CA GLY A 171 19.99 -6.08 -7.17
C GLY A 171 19.53 -4.63 -7.31
N THR A 172 18.40 -4.29 -6.70
CA THR A 172 17.87 -2.92 -6.64
C THR A 172 17.53 -2.52 -5.22
N HIS A 173 17.74 -1.26 -4.84
CA HIS A 173 17.12 -0.71 -3.64
C HIS A 173 15.72 -0.25 -4.00
N HIS A 174 14.71 -1.07 -3.69
CA HIS A 174 13.35 -0.88 -4.19
C HIS A 174 12.34 -0.60 -3.08
N SER A 175 12.76 -0.73 -1.82
CA SER A 175 12.04 -0.30 -0.62
C SER A 175 11.56 1.14 -0.72
N LYS A 176 10.32 1.36 -0.28
CA LYS A 176 9.59 2.62 -0.34
C LYS A 176 8.97 2.86 1.02
N MET A 177 9.69 3.61 1.84
CA MET A 177 9.38 3.82 3.24
C MET A 177 9.74 5.23 3.66
N MET A 178 8.89 5.84 4.48
CA MET A 178 9.17 7.08 5.20
C MET A 178 9.21 6.76 6.69
N ILE A 179 10.22 7.26 7.39
CA ILE A 179 10.24 7.28 8.85
C ILE A 179 10.27 8.72 9.29
N LEU A 180 9.19 9.14 9.95
CA LEU A 180 8.97 10.52 10.38
C LEU A 180 9.20 10.59 11.88
N ILE A 181 10.10 11.46 12.31
CA ILE A 181 10.32 11.81 13.71
C ILE A 181 9.79 13.22 13.91
N ARG A 182 9.01 13.43 14.97
CA ARG A 182 8.24 14.66 15.18
C ARG A 182 8.75 15.44 16.38
N HIS A 183 8.32 16.70 16.48
CA HIS A 183 8.63 17.59 17.59
C HIS A 183 7.86 17.28 18.89
N ASP A 184 6.77 16.51 18.79
CA ASP A 184 5.90 16.09 19.90
C ASP A 184 6.26 14.69 20.43
N ASP A 185 7.53 14.30 20.28
CA ASP A 185 8.09 13.01 20.72
C ASP A 185 7.31 11.79 20.20
N GLN A 186 6.83 11.89 18.96
CA GLN A 186 6.20 10.79 18.24
C GLN A 186 6.98 10.43 16.97
N ALA A 187 6.95 9.15 16.64
CA ALA A 187 7.44 8.62 15.37
C ALA A 187 6.29 8.05 14.54
N GLN A 188 6.46 7.98 13.22
CA GLN A 188 5.54 7.29 12.34
C GLN A 188 6.30 6.55 11.24
N ILE A 189 5.89 5.30 10.99
CA ILE A 189 6.40 4.48 9.90
C ILE A 189 5.37 4.48 8.78
N VAL A 190 5.80 4.83 7.57
CA VAL A 190 4.96 4.82 6.37
C VAL A 190 5.60 3.89 5.35
N ILE A 191 4.89 2.83 4.93
CA ILE A 191 5.35 1.93 3.87
C ILE A 191 4.40 2.09 2.68
N HIS A 192 4.95 2.36 1.50
CA HIS A 192 4.17 2.71 0.31
C HIS A 192 4.75 2.09 -0.96
N THR A 193 4.09 2.32 -2.12
CA THR A 193 4.53 1.72 -3.41
C THR A 193 5.04 2.72 -4.45
N ALA A 194 4.88 4.02 -4.20
CA ALA A 194 5.29 5.10 -5.09
C ALA A 194 6.78 5.44 -5.05
N ASN A 195 7.40 5.66 -6.21
CA ASN A 195 8.65 6.40 -6.31
C ASN A 195 8.46 7.85 -5.86
N MET A 196 9.54 8.51 -5.44
CA MET A 196 9.46 9.89 -4.96
C MET A 196 9.57 10.89 -6.11
N ILE A 197 8.64 10.79 -7.06
CA ILE A 197 8.53 11.63 -8.26
C ILE A 197 7.06 11.99 -8.50
N ALA A 198 6.80 13.14 -9.13
CA ALA A 198 5.43 13.62 -9.35
C ALA A 198 4.55 12.63 -10.12
N GLY A 199 5.10 11.93 -11.12
CA GLY A 199 4.34 10.98 -11.94
C GLY A 199 3.69 9.85 -11.13
N ASP A 200 4.44 9.27 -10.20
CA ASP A 200 4.00 8.15 -9.37
C ASP A 200 2.91 8.56 -8.35
N TRP A 201 2.91 9.82 -7.91
CA TRP A 201 1.93 10.38 -6.96
C TRP A 201 0.76 11.12 -7.62
N ALA A 202 0.79 11.31 -8.95
CA ALA A 202 -0.26 12.01 -9.69
C ALA A 202 -1.37 11.07 -10.15
N ASN A 203 -1.09 10.15 -11.08
CA ASN A 203 -2.13 9.37 -11.78
C ASN A 203 -1.90 7.86 -11.81
N MET A 204 -0.85 7.37 -11.14
CA MET A 204 -0.62 5.93 -10.99
C MET A 204 -1.36 5.39 -9.76
N CYS A 205 -1.87 4.16 -9.85
CA CYS A 205 -2.46 3.50 -8.70
C CYS A 205 -1.34 3.02 -7.76
N GLN A 206 -1.28 3.61 -6.57
CA GLN A 206 -0.33 3.27 -5.50
C GLN A 206 -1.07 3.03 -4.19
N ALA A 207 -0.38 2.48 -3.20
CA ALA A 207 -0.89 2.34 -1.85
C ALA A 207 0.08 2.87 -0.80
N VAL A 208 -0.48 3.20 0.36
CA VAL A 208 0.19 3.68 1.55
C VAL A 208 -0.38 2.95 2.76
N TRP A 209 0.50 2.33 3.55
CA TRP A 209 0.22 1.94 4.92
C TRP A 209 0.92 2.90 5.88
N ARG A 210 0.22 3.34 6.92
CA ARG A 210 0.75 4.20 7.97
C ARG A 210 0.62 3.48 9.30
N SER A 211 1.69 3.44 10.08
CA SER A 211 1.57 3.06 11.48
C SER A 211 0.71 4.11 12.22
N PRO A 212 0.12 3.73 13.38
CA PRO A 212 -0.25 4.72 14.39
C PRO A 212 0.95 5.62 14.71
N LEU A 213 0.68 6.78 15.31
CA LEU A 213 1.76 7.57 15.91
C LEU A 213 2.32 6.79 17.10
N LEU A 214 3.64 6.66 17.12
CA LEU A 214 4.40 5.84 18.05
C LEU A 214 4.98 6.79 19.10
N PRO A 215 4.52 6.78 20.36
CA PRO A 215 5.03 7.70 21.38
C PRO A 215 6.43 7.28 21.83
N MET A 216 7.27 8.24 22.19
CA MET A 216 8.54 7.98 22.85
C MET A 216 8.28 7.42 24.26
N LEU A 217 9.05 6.40 24.65
CA LEU A 217 8.99 5.79 25.97
C LEU A 217 9.58 6.74 27.03
N PRO A 218 8.99 6.81 28.23
CA PRO A 218 9.58 7.54 29.35
C PRO A 218 10.97 7.00 29.72
N GLU A 219 11.88 7.87 30.16
CA GLU A 219 13.25 7.47 30.54
C GLU A 219 13.27 6.37 31.63
N SER A 220 12.27 6.31 32.51
CA SER A 220 12.14 5.28 33.55
C SER A 220 11.83 3.87 33.03
N GLU A 221 11.29 3.74 31.82
CA GLU A 221 10.92 2.46 31.20
C GLU A 221 11.96 1.97 30.18
N SER A 222 12.99 2.77 29.93
CA SER A 222 14.08 2.50 28.97
C SER A 222 14.97 1.28 29.28
N GLY A 223 14.64 0.50 30.33
CA GLY A 223 15.37 -0.71 30.74
C GLY A 223 14.50 -1.91 31.11
N HIS A 224 13.16 -1.82 31.02
CA HIS A 224 12.26 -2.92 31.37
C HIS A 224 11.46 -3.34 30.14
N SER A 225 12.10 -4.15 29.27
CA SER A 225 11.34 -4.92 28.28
C SER A 225 10.48 -5.92 29.04
N ALA A 226 9.25 -5.54 29.37
CA ALA A 226 8.24 -6.50 29.80
C ALA A 226 8.21 -7.56 28.71
N ALA A 227 8.42 -8.82 29.10
CA ALA A 227 8.42 -9.99 28.22
C ALA A 227 7.05 -10.13 27.55
N THR A 228 6.85 -9.31 26.52
CA THR A 228 5.61 -9.19 25.78
C THR A 228 5.68 -10.25 24.69
N LEU A 229 4.55 -10.91 24.42
CA LEU A 229 4.44 -11.91 23.37
C LEU A 229 5.05 -11.39 22.06
N ASN A 230 6.18 -11.97 21.63
CA ASN A 230 6.80 -11.75 20.32
C ASN A 230 6.03 -12.44 19.18
N GLY A 231 4.70 -12.50 19.33
CA GLY A 231 3.81 -13.12 18.37
C GLY A 231 3.81 -12.37 17.04
N PHE A 232 3.52 -13.10 15.97
CA PHE A 232 3.38 -12.53 14.64
C PHE A 232 2.29 -11.45 14.63
N GLY A 233 2.56 -10.34 13.96
CA GLY A 233 1.59 -9.25 13.82
C GLY A 233 1.55 -8.27 15.00
N THR A 234 2.31 -8.53 16.06
CA THR A 234 2.45 -7.60 17.20
C THR A 234 3.41 -6.46 16.89
N GLY A 235 3.23 -5.33 17.58
CA GLY A 235 4.09 -4.18 17.44
C GLY A 235 5.55 -4.43 17.83
N ASN A 236 5.80 -5.23 18.87
CA ASN A 236 7.16 -5.58 19.29
C ASN A 236 7.88 -6.43 18.25
N ARG A 237 7.17 -7.38 17.63
CA ARG A 237 7.70 -8.16 16.51
C ARG A 237 8.00 -7.27 15.31
N PHE A 238 7.10 -6.35 14.98
CA PHE A 238 7.31 -5.37 13.91
C PHE A 238 8.54 -4.49 14.18
N LYS A 239 8.69 -3.96 15.40
CA LYS A 239 9.84 -3.16 15.83
C LYS A 239 11.14 -3.93 15.67
N ARG A 240 11.21 -5.15 16.21
CA ARG A 240 12.37 -6.04 16.09
C ARG A 240 12.78 -6.25 14.63
N ASP A 241 11.80 -6.59 13.79
CA ASP A 241 12.06 -6.90 12.38
C ASP A 241 12.47 -5.63 11.59
N LEU A 242 11.91 -4.46 11.92
CA LEU A 242 12.28 -3.17 11.32
C LEU A 242 13.69 -2.72 11.74
N LEU A 243 14.04 -2.81 13.02
CA LEU A 243 15.38 -2.47 13.50
C LEU A 243 16.43 -3.37 12.84
N ALA A 244 16.19 -4.69 12.81
CA ALA A 244 17.05 -5.64 12.10
C ALA A 244 17.19 -5.29 10.61
N TYR A 245 16.12 -4.85 9.94
CA TYR A 245 16.17 -4.42 8.54
C TYR A 245 17.06 -3.18 8.35
N LEU A 246 16.92 -2.19 9.23
CA LEU A 246 17.71 -0.97 9.21
C LEU A 246 19.19 -1.25 9.53
N GLU A 247 19.49 -2.15 10.47
CA GLU A 247 20.86 -2.52 10.84
C GLU A 247 21.69 -3.04 9.66
N VAL A 248 21.07 -3.73 8.69
CA VAL A 248 21.77 -4.27 7.51
C VAL A 248 22.38 -3.18 6.63
N TYR A 249 21.86 -1.94 6.66
CA TYR A 249 22.49 -0.81 5.95
C TYR A 249 23.84 -0.41 6.59
N GLY A 250 24.04 -0.75 7.87
CA GLY A 250 25.25 -0.52 8.64
C GLY A 250 25.19 0.72 9.55
N HIS A 251 25.91 0.64 10.67
CA HIS A 251 25.94 1.65 11.74
C HIS A 251 26.19 3.09 11.24
N LYS A 252 27.07 3.28 10.25
CA LYS A 252 27.38 4.62 9.71
C LYS A 252 26.23 5.26 8.90
N LYS A 253 25.25 4.47 8.46
CA LYS A 253 24.15 4.94 7.60
C LYS A 253 22.89 5.13 8.42
N THR A 254 22.32 4.02 8.89
CA THR A 254 21.03 3.97 9.60
C THR A 254 21.18 3.73 11.10
N GLY A 255 22.39 3.53 11.62
CA GLY A 255 22.63 3.34 13.06
C GLY A 255 21.98 4.43 13.93
N PRO A 256 22.17 5.73 13.63
CA PRO A 256 21.51 6.80 14.37
C PRO A 256 19.97 6.75 14.34
N LEU A 257 19.38 6.15 13.31
CA LEU A 257 17.94 5.93 13.22
C LEU A 257 17.51 4.73 14.07
N VAL A 258 18.29 3.66 14.07
CA VAL A 258 18.08 2.48 14.94
C VAL A 258 18.07 2.92 16.40
N ASP A 259 19.10 3.64 16.85
CA ASP A 259 19.23 4.15 18.23
C ASP A 259 18.06 5.08 18.63
N GLN A 260 17.50 5.82 17.67
CA GLN A 260 16.32 6.65 17.89
C GLN A 260 15.06 5.79 18.03
N LEU A 261 14.81 4.88 17.10
CA LEU A 261 13.60 4.05 17.06
C LEU A 261 13.50 3.05 18.23
N GLU A 262 14.63 2.65 18.82
CA GLU A 262 14.65 1.89 20.06
C GLU A 262 13.88 2.57 21.20
N LYS A 263 13.81 3.89 21.20
CA LYS A 263 13.15 4.68 22.26
C LYS A 263 11.65 4.85 22.05
N TYR A 264 11.08 4.40 20.94
CA TYR A 264 9.66 4.56 20.64
C TYR A 264 8.86 3.29 20.94
N ASP A 265 7.63 3.46 21.43
CA ASP A 265 6.70 2.36 21.64
C ASP A 265 5.99 1.97 20.34
N PHE A 266 6.15 0.71 19.94
CA PHE A 266 5.50 0.14 18.77
C PHE A 266 4.24 -0.67 19.12
N SER A 267 3.87 -0.77 20.40
CA SER A 267 2.80 -1.65 20.90
C SER A 267 1.47 -1.49 20.17
N ALA A 268 1.15 -0.30 19.64
CA ALA A 268 -0.06 0.00 18.88
C ALA A 268 -0.07 -0.56 17.45
N VAL A 269 1.09 -0.96 16.91
CA VAL A 269 1.18 -1.50 15.55
C VAL A 269 0.46 -2.86 15.46
N ARG A 270 -0.31 -3.04 14.39
CA ARG A 270 -1.08 -4.24 14.04
C ARG A 270 -0.78 -4.64 12.60
N ALA A 271 0.42 -5.18 12.37
CA ALA A 271 0.89 -5.60 11.05
C ALA A 271 2.10 -6.54 11.17
N GLY A 272 2.29 -7.44 10.20
CA GLY A 272 3.54 -8.18 10.01
C GLY A 272 4.45 -7.46 9.02
N LEU A 273 5.73 -7.27 9.36
CA LEU A 273 6.73 -6.75 8.41
C LEU A 273 7.25 -7.89 7.52
N ILE A 274 7.14 -7.73 6.20
CA ILE A 274 7.73 -8.64 5.23
C ILE A 274 8.72 -7.85 4.37
N ALA A 275 10.01 -8.17 4.49
CA ALA A 275 11.07 -7.43 3.83
C ALA A 275 12.12 -8.36 3.21
N SER A 276 12.94 -7.76 2.34
CA SER A 276 14.09 -8.40 1.71
C SER A 276 15.31 -7.53 1.86
N VAL A 277 16.44 -8.15 2.13
CA VAL A 277 17.76 -7.52 2.13
C VAL A 277 18.72 -8.35 1.28
N PRO A 278 19.66 -7.74 0.54
CA PRO A 278 20.69 -8.48 -0.20
C PRO A 278 21.45 -9.42 0.74
N SER A 279 21.32 -10.72 0.55
CA SER A 279 21.80 -11.72 1.51
C SER A 279 21.87 -13.13 0.91
N ARG A 280 22.61 -14.01 1.62
CA ARG A 280 22.58 -15.46 1.45
C ARG A 280 22.14 -16.07 2.78
N GLN A 281 21.05 -16.83 2.74
CA GLN A 281 20.46 -17.46 3.92
C GLN A 281 20.56 -18.97 3.81
N ALA A 282 21.18 -19.63 4.78
CA ALA A 282 21.19 -21.09 4.88
C ALA A 282 19.85 -21.59 5.41
N ILE A 283 19.20 -22.50 4.68
CA ILE A 283 17.85 -22.99 5.01
C ILE A 283 17.80 -23.69 6.37
N ASP A 284 18.82 -24.48 6.67
CA ASP A 284 18.88 -25.28 7.89
C ASP A 284 19.03 -24.40 9.16
N GLU A 285 19.34 -23.11 8.99
CA GLU A 285 19.47 -22.14 10.08
C GLU A 285 18.29 -21.15 10.16
N LEU A 286 17.24 -21.32 9.35
CA LEU A 286 16.09 -20.41 9.37
C LEU A 286 15.25 -20.66 10.63
N ASP A 287 15.31 -19.71 11.57
CA ASP A 287 14.57 -19.73 12.82
C ASP A 287 14.10 -18.31 13.15
N SER A 288 12.79 -18.07 12.97
CA SER A 288 12.19 -16.74 13.07
C SER A 288 11.99 -16.26 14.52
N GLU A 289 12.13 -17.17 15.50
CA GLU A 289 12.16 -16.84 16.92
C GLU A 289 13.54 -16.30 17.33
N LYS A 290 14.61 -16.76 16.67
CA LYS A 290 15.98 -16.30 16.94
C LYS A 290 16.38 -15.06 16.15
N ARG A 291 15.95 -14.93 14.90
CA ARG A 291 16.35 -13.83 14.01
C ARG A 291 15.27 -13.47 13.00
N THR A 292 15.37 -12.27 12.46
CA THR A 292 14.51 -11.84 11.35
C THR A 292 14.84 -12.65 10.09
N LEU A 293 13.80 -13.16 9.44
CA LEU A 293 13.91 -13.84 8.14
C LEU A 293 13.64 -12.83 7.01
N TRP A 294 14.15 -13.09 5.81
CA TRP A 294 13.97 -12.21 4.65
C TRP A 294 13.42 -12.96 3.44
N GLY A 295 12.64 -12.27 2.59
CA GLY A 295 12.12 -12.81 1.34
C GLY A 295 11.04 -13.88 1.51
N TRP A 296 10.99 -14.85 0.59
CA TRP A 296 9.95 -15.90 0.60
C TRP A 296 9.95 -16.76 1.88
N PRO A 297 11.08 -17.02 2.59
CA PRO A 297 11.05 -17.66 3.91
C PRO A 297 10.23 -16.89 4.95
N ALA A 298 10.44 -15.58 5.06
CA ALA A 298 9.72 -14.73 6.01
C ALA A 298 8.21 -14.70 5.71
N LEU A 299 7.88 -14.60 4.43
CA LEU A 299 6.50 -14.67 3.94
C LEU A 299 5.84 -16.01 4.29
N LYS A 300 6.51 -17.12 3.97
CA LYS A 300 6.01 -18.48 4.23
C LYS A 300 5.82 -18.73 5.71
N ASP A 301 6.77 -18.30 6.52
CA ASP A 301 6.74 -18.47 7.97
C ASP A 301 5.59 -17.68 8.59
N THR A 302 5.44 -16.40 8.23
CA THR A 302 4.37 -15.54 8.73
C THR A 302 2.99 -16.05 8.32
N ILE A 303 2.76 -16.38 7.04
CA ILE A 303 1.45 -16.87 6.56
C ILE A 303 1.05 -18.17 7.25
N ARG A 304 2.00 -19.04 7.60
CA ARG A 304 1.70 -20.31 8.30
C ARG A 304 1.06 -20.08 9.67
N GLN A 305 1.27 -18.92 10.28
CA GLN A 305 0.75 -18.57 11.60
C GLN A 305 -0.63 -17.93 11.56
N ILE A 306 -1.11 -17.55 10.38
CA ILE A 306 -2.41 -16.89 10.21
C ILE A 306 -3.52 -17.97 10.25
N PRO A 307 -4.48 -17.88 11.19
CA PRO A 307 -5.65 -18.73 11.19
C PRO A 307 -6.47 -18.51 9.90
N LEU A 308 -6.66 -19.57 9.12
CA LEU A 308 -7.46 -19.51 7.90
C LEU A 308 -8.91 -19.93 8.20
N ASN A 309 -9.87 -19.25 7.60
CA ASN A 309 -11.29 -19.55 7.79
C ASN A 309 -11.62 -20.95 7.26
N GLN A 310 -11.86 -21.91 8.17
CA GLN A 310 -12.27 -23.27 7.86
C GLN A 310 -13.78 -23.35 7.62
N GLY A 311 -14.28 -22.64 6.61
CA GLY A 311 -15.64 -22.92 6.13
C GLY A 311 -15.73 -24.36 5.63
N ASN A 312 -16.86 -25.06 5.85
CA ASN A 312 -17.09 -26.39 5.27
C ASN A 312 -16.90 -26.31 3.74
N TYR A 313 -15.75 -26.80 3.27
CA TYR A 313 -15.32 -26.76 1.88
C TYR A 313 -16.19 -27.71 1.05
N THR A 314 -17.13 -27.14 0.29
CA THR A 314 -17.83 -27.81 -0.80
C THR A 314 -17.17 -27.41 -2.13
N GLU A 315 -17.31 -28.21 -3.19
CA GLU A 315 -16.91 -27.80 -4.54
C GLU A 315 -17.52 -26.42 -4.85
N GLY A 316 -16.66 -25.42 -5.08
CA GLY A 316 -17.04 -24.00 -5.19
C GLY A 316 -16.38 -23.05 -4.18
N LYS A 317 -15.83 -23.55 -3.07
CA LYS A 317 -15.18 -22.73 -2.02
C LYS A 317 -13.64 -22.78 -2.01
N LYS A 318 -13.00 -22.87 -3.18
CA LYS A 318 -11.53 -22.86 -3.25
C LYS A 318 -11.01 -21.45 -2.99
N PRO A 319 -10.01 -21.25 -2.10
CA PRO A 319 -9.43 -19.94 -1.87
C PRO A 319 -8.71 -19.44 -3.11
N GLN A 320 -8.64 -18.12 -3.26
CA GLN A 320 -7.97 -17.47 -4.39
C GLN A 320 -6.86 -16.55 -3.90
N ILE A 321 -5.66 -16.69 -4.46
CA ILE A 321 -4.54 -15.79 -4.22
C ILE A 321 -4.36 -14.92 -5.46
N VAL A 322 -4.60 -13.62 -5.30
CA VAL A 322 -4.47 -12.63 -6.35
C VAL A 322 -3.20 -11.84 -6.12
N ILE A 323 -2.36 -11.82 -7.15
CA ILE A 323 -1.07 -11.14 -7.18
C ILE A 323 -1.19 -10.02 -8.19
N GLN A 324 -1.13 -8.78 -7.73
CA GLN A 324 -1.04 -7.62 -8.61
C GLN A 324 0.37 -7.05 -8.46
N ILE A 325 1.02 -6.80 -9.59
CA ILE A 325 2.42 -6.35 -9.66
C ILE A 325 2.61 -5.40 -10.85
N SER A 326 3.70 -4.63 -10.85
CA SER A 326 4.06 -3.74 -11.96
C SER A 326 5.25 -4.26 -12.77
N SER A 327 5.95 -5.29 -12.30
CA SER A 327 7.07 -5.88 -13.03
C SER A 327 7.18 -7.39 -12.85
N VAL A 328 7.64 -8.06 -13.91
CA VAL A 328 7.98 -9.50 -13.91
C VAL A 328 9.41 -9.66 -14.42
N ALA A 329 10.30 -10.14 -13.55
CA ALA A 329 11.68 -10.46 -13.94
C ALA A 329 11.76 -11.77 -14.74
N THR A 330 12.95 -12.13 -15.23
CA THR A 330 13.17 -13.47 -15.81
C THR A 330 13.20 -14.52 -14.70
N LEU A 331 12.14 -15.33 -14.61
CA LEU A 331 11.93 -16.37 -13.60
C LEU A 331 12.54 -17.73 -13.98
N GLY A 332 12.82 -17.92 -15.27
CA GLY A 332 13.35 -19.15 -15.84
C GLY A 332 12.46 -19.71 -16.95
N GLN A 333 12.98 -20.72 -17.67
CA GLN A 333 12.27 -21.37 -18.78
C GLN A 333 11.14 -22.30 -18.33
N THR A 334 11.07 -22.63 -17.04
CA THR A 334 10.05 -23.50 -16.44
C THR A 334 9.36 -22.77 -15.29
N ASP A 335 8.18 -23.25 -14.90
CA ASP A 335 7.40 -22.70 -13.79
C ASP A 335 7.86 -23.21 -12.41
N LYS A 336 9.01 -23.88 -12.32
CA LYS A 336 9.51 -24.53 -11.10
C LYS A 336 9.61 -23.57 -9.93
N TRP A 337 10.33 -22.45 -10.09
CA TRP A 337 10.47 -21.45 -9.03
C TRP A 337 9.10 -20.85 -8.66
N LEU A 338 8.27 -20.57 -9.67
CA LEU A 338 6.95 -19.98 -9.45
C LEU A 338 6.05 -20.92 -8.61
N LYS A 339 5.92 -22.19 -8.99
CA LYS A 339 5.04 -23.15 -8.32
C LYS A 339 5.64 -23.70 -7.02
N GLU A 340 6.84 -24.26 -7.09
CA GLU A 340 7.44 -25.03 -6.01
C GLU A 340 8.06 -24.15 -4.92
N THR A 341 8.43 -22.91 -5.24
CA THR A 341 8.99 -21.97 -4.26
C THR A 341 7.97 -20.89 -3.91
N PHE A 342 7.56 -20.08 -4.88
CA PHE A 342 6.85 -18.84 -4.58
C PHE A 342 5.36 -19.07 -4.24
N PHE A 343 4.62 -19.81 -5.05
CA PHE A 343 3.22 -20.17 -4.74
C PHE A 343 3.12 -21.05 -3.48
N ALA A 344 4.08 -21.96 -3.28
CA ALA A 344 4.18 -22.75 -2.06
C ALA A 344 4.46 -21.88 -0.81
N ALA A 345 5.17 -20.75 -0.95
CA ALA A 345 5.38 -19.78 0.13
C ALA A 345 4.11 -18.96 0.44
N LEU A 346 3.30 -18.66 -0.58
CA LEU A 346 2.03 -17.92 -0.44
C LEU A 346 0.88 -18.80 0.09
N SER A 347 0.98 -20.13 -0.02
CA SER A 347 -0.05 -21.06 0.45
C SER A 347 0.57 -22.23 1.21
N PRO A 348 1.26 -21.99 2.35
CA PRO A 348 1.89 -23.04 3.13
C PRO A 348 0.84 -23.97 3.77
N SER A 349 1.24 -25.23 3.98
CA SER A 349 0.45 -26.16 4.80
C SER A 349 0.39 -25.67 6.25
N PRO A 350 -0.74 -25.87 6.97
CA PRO A 350 -0.88 -25.48 8.37
C PRO A 350 0.16 -26.16 9.27
N SER A 351 0.56 -25.49 10.35
CA SER A 351 1.53 -25.95 11.34
C SER A 351 1.00 -27.03 12.29
N ARG A 352 -0.32 -27.29 12.35
CA ARG A 352 -0.93 -28.32 13.20
C ARG A 352 -1.86 -29.24 12.38
N PRO A 353 -1.57 -30.55 12.26
CA PRO A 353 -2.60 -31.51 11.88
C PRO A 353 -3.58 -31.62 13.04
N SER A 354 -4.80 -31.13 12.85
CA SER A 354 -5.89 -31.32 13.80
C SER A 354 -6.25 -32.82 13.86
N GLY A 355 -5.69 -33.53 14.84
CA GLY A 355 -6.09 -34.88 15.23
C GLY A 355 -5.48 -36.03 14.41
N LEU A 356 -5.24 -37.15 15.09
CA LEU A 356 -4.75 -38.43 14.53
C LEU A 356 -5.73 -39.11 13.55
N PHE A 357 -6.91 -38.52 13.33
CA PHE A 357 -7.94 -39.03 12.44
C PHE A 357 -8.46 -37.87 11.58
N ASN A 358 -8.22 -37.95 10.26
CA ASN A 358 -8.52 -36.96 9.22
C ASN A 358 -7.55 -35.77 9.08
N PRO A 359 -6.45 -35.91 8.29
CA PRO A 359 -5.77 -34.74 7.73
C PRO A 359 -6.70 -34.08 6.70
N LYS A 360 -7.57 -33.17 7.13
CA LYS A 360 -8.27 -32.28 6.19
C LYS A 360 -7.19 -31.40 5.53
N SER A 361 -6.75 -31.78 4.34
CA SER A 361 -5.83 -30.97 3.54
C SER A 361 -6.51 -29.64 3.22
N ASN A 362 -5.80 -28.54 3.44
CA ASN A 362 -6.26 -27.22 3.01
C ASN A 362 -6.43 -27.27 1.47
N PRO A 363 -7.58 -26.89 0.89
CA PRO A 363 -7.75 -26.91 -0.56
C PRO A 363 -6.68 -26.05 -1.23
N GLN A 364 -6.13 -26.57 -2.32
CA GLN A 364 -5.14 -25.84 -3.12
C GLN A 364 -5.75 -24.52 -3.61
N ALA A 365 -5.09 -23.41 -3.29
CA ALA A 365 -5.51 -22.09 -3.73
C ALA A 365 -5.37 -21.95 -5.25
N LYS A 366 -6.33 -21.27 -5.88
CA LYS A 366 -6.20 -20.81 -7.26
C LYS A 366 -5.39 -19.53 -7.28
N PHE A 367 -4.42 -19.43 -8.20
CA PHE A 367 -3.60 -18.23 -8.36
C PHE A 367 -4.07 -17.40 -9.54
N SER A 368 -3.97 -16.07 -9.42
CA SER A 368 -4.20 -15.12 -10.51
C SER A 368 -3.20 -13.98 -10.41
N ILE A 369 -2.65 -13.55 -11.54
CA ILE A 369 -1.64 -12.50 -11.64
C ILE A 369 -2.23 -11.37 -12.49
N ILE A 370 -2.47 -10.21 -11.89
CA ILE A 370 -2.94 -9.02 -12.59
C ILE A 370 -1.72 -8.28 -13.15
N PHE A 371 -1.70 -8.13 -14.46
CA PHE A 371 -0.71 -7.35 -15.20
C PHE A 371 -1.41 -6.64 -16.36
N PRO A 372 -1.07 -5.39 -16.70
CA PRO A 372 -1.78 -4.67 -17.75
C PRO A 372 -1.39 -5.13 -19.16
N THR A 373 -2.35 -5.04 -20.07
CA THR A 373 -2.14 -5.16 -21.52
C THR A 373 -1.68 -3.83 -22.13
N PRO A 374 -1.10 -3.82 -23.34
CA PRO A 374 -0.76 -2.57 -24.03
C PRO A 374 -1.93 -1.62 -24.23
N ASP A 375 -3.11 -2.14 -24.54
CA ASP A 375 -4.31 -1.32 -24.69
C ASP A 375 -4.70 -0.65 -23.37
N GLU A 376 -4.59 -1.35 -22.24
CA GLU A 376 -4.85 -0.76 -20.92
C GLU A 376 -3.84 0.34 -20.56
N ILE A 377 -2.57 0.19 -20.95
CA ILE A 377 -1.56 1.25 -20.77
C ILE A 377 -1.86 2.44 -21.68
N ARG A 378 -2.08 2.20 -22.97
CA ARG A 378 -2.46 3.22 -23.96
C ARG A 378 -3.70 4.02 -23.54
N ARG A 379 -4.65 3.36 -22.88
CA ARG A 379 -5.88 3.96 -22.35
C ARG A 379 -5.68 4.61 -20.96
N SER A 380 -4.59 4.38 -20.26
CA SER A 380 -4.38 4.94 -18.91
C SER A 380 -4.37 6.48 -18.90
N LEU A 381 -4.54 7.10 -17.73
CA LEU A 381 -4.58 8.56 -17.55
C LEU A 381 -3.29 9.30 -17.96
N ASN A 382 -2.16 8.61 -18.14
CA ASN A 382 -0.95 9.21 -18.71
C ASN A 382 -0.59 8.62 -20.07
N GLY A 383 -1.53 7.90 -20.70
CA GLY A 383 -1.29 7.18 -21.96
C GLY A 383 -0.11 6.22 -21.84
N TYR A 384 0.69 6.12 -22.89
CA TYR A 384 1.90 5.29 -22.87
C TYR A 384 2.95 5.76 -21.84
N GLY A 385 2.90 7.02 -21.39
CA GLY A 385 3.78 7.53 -20.33
C GLY A 385 3.69 6.73 -19.02
N SER A 386 2.54 6.12 -18.73
CA SER A 386 2.39 5.19 -17.59
C SER A 386 3.23 3.92 -17.71
N GLY A 387 3.50 3.49 -18.95
CA GLY A 387 4.20 2.25 -19.27
C GLY A 387 5.69 2.27 -18.88
N GLY A 388 6.27 3.45 -18.68
CA GLY A 388 7.66 3.63 -18.27
C GLY A 388 7.99 3.03 -16.90
N SER A 389 6.99 2.86 -16.03
CA SER A 389 7.14 2.28 -14.68
C SER A 389 6.66 0.82 -14.58
N ILE A 390 6.33 0.19 -15.71
CA ILE A 390 5.72 -1.15 -15.77
C ILE A 390 6.54 -2.01 -16.73
N HIS A 391 7.03 -3.16 -16.25
CA HIS A 391 8.08 -3.90 -16.96
C HIS A 391 7.83 -5.41 -17.03
N MET A 392 7.66 -5.92 -18.24
CA MET A 392 7.88 -7.33 -18.55
C MET A 392 8.64 -7.39 -19.87
N LYS A 393 9.76 -8.09 -19.88
CA LYS A 393 10.57 -8.29 -21.10
C LYS A 393 10.12 -9.55 -21.81
N LEU A 394 10.05 -9.52 -23.14
CA LEU A 394 9.55 -10.61 -23.98
C LEU A 394 10.51 -11.03 -25.10
N GLN A 395 11.69 -10.40 -25.21
CA GLN A 395 12.59 -10.51 -26.35
C GLN A 395 13.28 -11.88 -26.41
N SER A 396 13.76 -12.39 -25.28
CA SER A 396 14.54 -13.63 -25.24
C SER A 396 13.66 -14.88 -25.31
N ALA A 397 14.22 -16.00 -25.78
CA ALA A 397 13.53 -17.29 -25.79
C ALA A 397 13.06 -17.73 -24.40
N ALA A 398 13.85 -17.42 -23.36
CA ALA A 398 13.47 -17.74 -21.98
C ALA A 398 12.25 -16.94 -21.51
N GLN A 399 12.17 -15.66 -21.88
CA GLN A 399 11.02 -14.81 -21.56
C GLN A 399 9.75 -15.23 -22.29
N ARG A 400 9.87 -15.70 -23.54
CA ARG A 400 8.73 -16.26 -24.29
C ARG A 400 8.17 -17.54 -23.65
N LYS A 401 9.05 -18.50 -23.30
CA LYS A 401 8.64 -19.70 -22.51
C LYS A 401 8.03 -19.33 -21.16
N GLN A 402 8.56 -18.28 -20.53
CA GLN A 402 7.99 -17.75 -19.30
C GLN A 402 6.56 -17.23 -19.49
N LEU A 403 6.31 -16.48 -20.56
CA LEU A 403 4.96 -16.03 -20.87
C LEU A 403 4.01 -17.22 -21.12
N GLU A 404 4.48 -18.28 -21.80
CA GLU A 404 3.67 -19.49 -22.05
C GLU A 404 3.13 -20.11 -20.75
N TYR A 405 3.98 -20.33 -19.72
CA TYR A 405 3.48 -20.91 -18.47
C TYR A 405 2.75 -19.89 -17.58
N LEU A 406 3.05 -18.59 -17.69
CA LEU A 406 2.37 -17.54 -16.93
C LEU A 406 0.95 -17.26 -17.44
N ARG A 407 0.69 -17.46 -18.74
CA ARG A 407 -0.58 -17.10 -19.40
C ARG A 407 -1.82 -17.57 -18.66
N GLN A 408 -1.80 -18.79 -18.12
CA GLN A 408 -2.95 -19.36 -17.38
C GLN A 408 -3.32 -18.59 -16.10
N TYR A 409 -2.41 -17.77 -15.56
CA TYR A 409 -2.64 -16.96 -14.37
C TYR A 409 -2.97 -15.50 -14.71
N LEU A 410 -2.64 -15.03 -15.91
CA LEU A 410 -2.71 -13.60 -16.24
C LEU A 410 -4.16 -13.10 -16.31
N CYS A 411 -4.38 -11.97 -15.65
CA CYS A 411 -5.64 -11.24 -15.61
C CYS A 411 -5.38 -9.77 -15.98
N ARG A 412 -6.32 -9.18 -16.72
CA ARG A 412 -6.33 -7.77 -17.12
C ARG A 412 -6.47 -6.86 -15.89
N TRP A 413 -5.93 -5.65 -15.98
CA TRP A 413 -5.99 -4.64 -14.90
C TRP A 413 -7.35 -3.94 -14.84
N ALA A 414 -7.77 -3.34 -15.95
CA ALA A 414 -9.03 -2.63 -16.12
C ALA A 414 -10.18 -3.59 -16.42
N GLY A 415 -9.90 -4.66 -17.17
CA GLY A 415 -10.88 -5.72 -17.44
C GLY A 415 -12.07 -5.31 -18.32
N ASP A 416 -12.08 -4.09 -18.88
CA ASP A 416 -13.04 -3.60 -19.85
C ASP A 416 -12.63 -3.99 -21.27
N THR A 417 -13.53 -4.67 -22.00
CA THR A 417 -13.30 -4.95 -23.43
C THR A 417 -13.53 -3.66 -24.22
N SER A 418 -12.58 -3.30 -25.08
CA SER A 418 -12.87 -2.48 -26.25
C SER A 418 -13.56 -3.36 -27.30
N ASP A 419 -14.74 -3.90 -27.00
CA ASP A 419 -15.58 -4.40 -28.09
C ASP A 419 -16.00 -3.18 -28.90
N GLY A 420 -15.45 -3.06 -30.11
CA GLY A 420 -15.63 -1.92 -31.00
C GLY A 420 -17.10 -1.65 -31.25
N GLY A 421 -17.55 -0.43 -30.94
CA GLY A 421 -18.97 -0.09 -31.12
C GLY A 421 -19.43 1.22 -30.51
N ASN A 422 -18.62 2.28 -30.54
CA ASN A 422 -19.18 3.63 -30.55
C ASN A 422 -18.29 4.50 -31.44
N LYS A 423 -18.51 4.38 -32.76
CA LYS A 423 -18.05 5.43 -33.68
C LYS A 423 -18.77 6.72 -33.26
N PRO A 424 -18.08 7.86 -33.12
CA PRO A 424 -18.77 9.13 -33.06
C PRO A 424 -19.51 9.28 -34.38
N ALA A 425 -20.82 9.50 -34.32
CA ALA A 425 -21.61 9.80 -35.51
C ALA A 425 -20.97 10.99 -36.22
N LYS A 426 -20.33 10.73 -37.36
CA LYS A 426 -19.89 11.78 -38.27
C LYS A 426 -21.15 12.53 -38.70
N GLY A 427 -21.18 13.83 -38.42
CA GLY A 427 -22.16 14.74 -38.97
C GLY A 427 -22.16 14.62 -40.50
N SER A 428 -23.26 14.12 -41.03
CA SER A 428 -23.60 14.22 -42.44
C SER A 428 -24.65 15.31 -42.56
N THR A 429 -24.22 16.49 -43.00
CA THR A 429 -25.07 17.54 -43.56
C THR A 429 -25.80 17.00 -44.79
N THR A 430 -27.13 16.99 -44.76
CA THR A 430 -27.97 17.11 -45.96
C THR A 430 -29.24 17.87 -45.63
N SER A 431 -29.55 18.83 -46.50
CA SER A 431 -30.68 19.73 -46.50
C SER A 431 -31.98 19.08 -46.99
N SER A 432 -33.07 19.82 -46.74
CA SER A 432 -34.40 19.83 -47.36
C SER A 432 -35.50 19.04 -46.63
N GLY A 433 -36.60 19.75 -46.37
CA GLY A 433 -37.67 19.37 -45.46
C GLY A 433 -38.84 18.62 -46.09
N GLN A 434 -39.74 18.14 -45.23
CA GLN A 434 -41.19 18.32 -45.34
C GLN A 434 -41.89 17.84 -44.05
N GLU A 435 -43.11 18.35 -43.86
CA GLU A 435 -43.88 18.51 -42.62
C GLU A 435 -44.69 17.27 -42.16
N GLY A 436 -44.75 17.07 -40.82
CA GLY A 436 -45.92 16.68 -39.98
C GLY A 436 -46.54 15.25 -40.04
N PRO A 437 -47.39 14.85 -39.07
CA PRO A 437 -47.32 15.10 -37.61
C PRO A 437 -47.65 13.86 -36.71
N ASP A 438 -47.35 14.01 -35.41
CA ASP A 438 -47.97 13.42 -34.19
C ASP A 438 -48.18 11.91 -34.01
N ILE A 439 -47.42 11.29 -33.08
CA ILE A 439 -47.96 10.35 -32.05
C ILE A 439 -47.13 10.42 -30.74
N LYS A 440 -47.81 10.93 -29.70
CA LYS A 440 -47.74 10.73 -28.23
C LYS A 440 -46.49 10.17 -27.53
N GLU A 441 -46.08 10.97 -26.54
CA GLU A 441 -45.21 10.66 -25.39
C GLU A 441 -45.77 9.53 -24.50
N ASP A 442 -44.90 8.62 -24.07
CA ASP A 442 -45.03 7.95 -22.78
C ASP A 442 -43.66 7.89 -22.10
N SER A 443 -43.65 8.25 -20.83
CA SER A 443 -42.50 8.47 -19.97
C SER A 443 -41.93 7.15 -19.46
N GLY A 444 -40.67 6.87 -19.79
CA GLY A 444 -39.92 5.68 -19.36
C GLY A 444 -38.62 6.03 -18.64
N SER A 445 -38.50 5.51 -17.42
CA SER A 445 -37.43 5.61 -16.43
C SER A 445 -35.99 5.45 -16.94
N VAL A 446 -35.08 6.23 -16.32
CA VAL A 446 -33.62 6.14 -16.45
C VAL A 446 -33.10 4.78 -15.93
N GLU A 447 -32.80 3.86 -16.83
CA GLU A 447 -32.09 2.62 -16.49
C GLU A 447 -30.57 2.84 -16.43
N LYS A 448 -29.99 2.61 -15.24
CA LYS A 448 -28.54 2.43 -15.06
C LYS A 448 -28.13 1.15 -15.78
N HIS A 449 -27.38 1.27 -16.88
CA HIS A 449 -26.79 0.14 -17.57
C HIS A 449 -25.74 -0.57 -16.70
N THR A 450 -26.13 -1.66 -16.05
CA THR A 450 -25.23 -2.62 -15.42
C THR A 450 -24.68 -3.57 -16.48
N THR A 451 -23.39 -3.48 -16.80
CA THR A 451 -22.74 -4.39 -17.75
C THR A 451 -22.54 -5.77 -17.10
N ILE A 452 -23.43 -6.71 -17.39
CA ILE A 452 -23.37 -8.09 -16.88
C ILE A 452 -22.38 -8.89 -17.73
N LYS A 453 -21.29 -9.40 -17.13
CA LYS A 453 -20.43 -10.43 -17.76
C LYS A 453 -21.10 -11.81 -17.68
N LYS A 454 -20.65 -12.73 -18.56
CA LYS A 454 -21.08 -14.15 -18.73
C LYS A 454 -21.26 -15.00 -17.45
N THR A 455 -20.90 -14.51 -16.27
CA THR A 455 -21.04 -15.18 -14.97
C THR A 455 -22.27 -14.74 -14.16
N GLY A 456 -23.07 -13.77 -14.64
CA GLY A 456 -24.30 -13.33 -13.98
C GLY A 456 -24.09 -12.53 -12.68
N ARG A 457 -22.84 -12.20 -12.32
CA ARG A 457 -22.51 -11.42 -11.11
C ARG A 457 -22.20 -9.96 -11.42
N PRO A 458 -22.63 -9.01 -10.57
CA PRO A 458 -22.31 -7.60 -10.75
C PRO A 458 -20.80 -7.35 -10.57
N ILE A 459 -20.27 -6.42 -11.35
CA ILE A 459 -18.88 -5.94 -11.20
C ILE A 459 -18.82 -5.03 -9.97
N ARG A 460 -17.91 -5.33 -9.05
CA ARG A 460 -17.54 -4.48 -7.93
C ARG A 460 -16.37 -3.61 -8.37
N GLU A 461 -16.65 -2.33 -8.63
CA GLU A 461 -15.72 -1.40 -9.28
C GLU A 461 -14.83 -0.67 -8.26
N ALA A 462 -13.52 -0.92 -8.28
CA ALA A 462 -12.54 -0.23 -7.45
C ALA A 462 -12.36 1.26 -7.83
N GLY A 463 -12.79 1.65 -9.04
CA GLY A 463 -12.67 3.02 -9.54
C GLY A 463 -11.26 3.39 -10.00
N ARG A 464 -10.41 2.39 -10.28
CA ARG A 464 -8.97 2.58 -10.58
C ARG A 464 -8.53 2.11 -11.97
N ARG A 465 -9.46 1.64 -12.80
CA ARG A 465 -9.19 1.06 -14.13
C ARG A 465 -8.30 1.91 -15.05
N ARG A 466 -8.37 3.24 -14.97
CA ARG A 466 -7.56 4.17 -15.81
C ARG A 466 -6.28 4.65 -15.13
N ALA A 467 -6.11 4.41 -13.83
CA ALA A 467 -4.86 4.68 -13.14
C ALA A 467 -3.95 3.46 -13.29
N ALA A 468 -2.86 3.58 -14.05
CA ALA A 468 -1.99 2.44 -14.32
C ALA A 468 -1.38 1.88 -13.01
N PRO A 469 -1.24 0.55 -12.89
CA PRO A 469 -0.83 -0.06 -11.64
C PRO A 469 0.69 0.03 -11.41
N HIS A 470 1.11 0.79 -10.41
CA HIS A 470 2.45 0.69 -9.84
C HIS A 470 2.45 0.12 -8.41
N ILE A 471 1.28 0.00 -7.78
CA ILE A 471 1.05 -0.79 -6.58
C ILE A 471 1.49 -2.26 -6.78
N LYS A 472 1.84 -2.94 -5.69
CA LYS A 472 2.00 -4.39 -5.64
C LYS A 472 1.22 -4.94 -4.46
N THR A 473 0.25 -5.81 -4.72
CA THR A 473 -0.57 -6.44 -3.69
C THR A 473 -0.59 -7.95 -3.83
N TYR A 474 -0.57 -8.66 -2.72
CA TYR A 474 -0.80 -10.09 -2.64
C TYR A 474 -1.95 -10.32 -1.69
N ILE A 475 -3.07 -10.85 -2.17
CA ILE A 475 -4.31 -10.97 -1.39
C ILE A 475 -4.83 -12.40 -1.49
N ARG A 476 -5.08 -13.04 -0.35
CA ARG A 476 -5.76 -14.33 -0.30
C ARG A 476 -7.21 -14.14 0.11
N PHE A 477 -8.10 -14.36 -0.83
CA PHE A 477 -9.53 -14.49 -0.60
C PHE A 477 -9.88 -15.87 -0.06
N SER A 478 -10.85 -15.93 0.84
CA SER A 478 -11.27 -17.18 1.50
C SER A 478 -12.03 -18.11 0.54
N ASP A 479 -12.63 -17.57 -0.53
CA ASP A 479 -13.51 -18.32 -1.44
C ASP A 479 -13.43 -17.85 -2.90
N ALA A 480 -14.20 -18.54 -3.77
CA ALA A 480 -14.29 -18.23 -5.19
C ALA A 480 -15.04 -16.90 -5.48
N ASP A 481 -15.84 -16.43 -4.53
CA ASP A 481 -16.65 -15.22 -4.65
C ASP A 481 -15.83 -13.97 -4.30
N MET A 482 -14.67 -14.17 -3.68
CA MET A 482 -13.79 -13.11 -3.19
C MET A 482 -14.58 -12.16 -2.28
N ALA A 483 -15.39 -12.74 -1.39
CA ALA A 483 -16.25 -11.99 -0.46
C ALA A 483 -15.54 -11.64 0.85
N THR A 484 -14.62 -12.51 1.29
CA THR A 484 -13.80 -12.30 2.50
C THR A 484 -12.33 -12.54 2.20
N ILE A 485 -11.47 -11.95 3.01
CA ILE A 485 -10.01 -11.96 2.88
C ILE A 485 -9.41 -12.61 4.13
N ASP A 486 -8.56 -13.62 3.92
CA ASP A 486 -7.82 -14.25 5.02
C ASP A 486 -6.55 -13.47 5.35
N TRP A 487 -5.87 -12.92 4.35
CA TRP A 487 -4.76 -11.99 4.53
C TRP A 487 -4.52 -11.14 3.28
N ALA A 488 -3.92 -9.97 3.46
CA ALA A 488 -3.51 -9.07 2.40
C ALA A 488 -2.16 -8.43 2.69
N MET A 489 -1.35 -8.27 1.66
CA MET A 489 -0.04 -7.63 1.73
C MET A 489 0.06 -6.53 0.68
N VAL A 490 0.61 -5.39 1.09
CA VAL A 490 1.15 -4.35 0.19
C VAL A 490 2.66 -4.31 0.35
N THR A 491 3.40 -4.25 -0.76
CA THR A 491 4.87 -4.32 -0.74
C THR A 491 5.47 -3.58 -1.93
N SER A 492 6.77 -3.31 -1.87
CA SER A 492 7.56 -2.93 -3.05
C SER A 492 7.90 -4.13 -3.95
N ALA A 493 7.89 -5.36 -3.42
CA ALA A 493 8.38 -6.54 -4.12
C ALA A 493 7.50 -6.93 -5.33
N ASN A 494 8.13 -6.93 -6.51
CA ASN A 494 7.56 -7.46 -7.75
C ASN A 494 7.78 -8.99 -7.88
N LEU A 495 7.26 -9.62 -8.93
CA LEU A 495 7.50 -11.04 -9.19
C LEU A 495 8.92 -11.26 -9.75
N SER A 496 9.86 -11.51 -8.84
CA SER A 496 11.29 -11.58 -9.14
C SER A 496 12.04 -12.44 -8.11
N LEU A 497 13.05 -13.19 -8.57
CA LEU A 497 13.98 -13.90 -7.67
C LEU A 497 14.88 -12.93 -6.89
N GLN A 498 15.20 -11.77 -7.45
CA GLN A 498 16.04 -10.76 -6.79
C GLN A 498 15.32 -10.16 -5.59
N ALA A 499 14.01 -9.93 -5.72
CA ALA A 499 13.13 -9.42 -4.68
C ALA A 499 12.81 -10.46 -3.61
N TRP A 500 12.29 -11.63 -4.01
CA TRP A 500 11.80 -12.64 -3.05
C TRP A 500 12.84 -13.67 -2.62
N GLY A 501 13.93 -13.80 -3.35
CA GLY A 501 14.92 -14.85 -3.17
C GLY A 501 14.75 -16.00 -4.16
N ALA A 502 15.89 -16.53 -4.62
CA ALA A 502 15.91 -17.72 -5.46
C ALA A 502 15.41 -18.97 -4.70
N ALA A 503 15.13 -20.04 -5.45
CA ALA A 503 14.99 -21.36 -4.85
C ALA A 503 16.30 -21.76 -4.15
N ALA A 504 16.18 -22.63 -3.14
CA ALA A 504 17.32 -23.27 -2.50
C ALA A 504 18.27 -23.85 -3.55
N ASN A 505 19.54 -23.44 -3.53
CA ASN A 505 20.56 -24.06 -4.39
C ASN A 505 20.98 -25.43 -3.84
N GLY A 506 21.88 -26.13 -4.54
CA GLY A 506 22.41 -27.43 -4.07
C GLY A 506 23.15 -27.38 -2.73
N LYS A 507 23.53 -26.19 -2.25
CA LYS A 507 24.12 -25.95 -0.92
C LYS A 507 23.07 -25.55 0.12
N LYS A 508 21.77 -25.66 -0.20
CA LYS A 508 20.64 -25.23 0.64
C LYS A 508 20.67 -23.75 1.02
N GLU A 509 21.22 -22.89 0.16
CA GLU A 509 21.23 -21.45 0.35
C GLU A 509 20.15 -20.77 -0.50
N ILE A 510 19.53 -19.75 0.07
CA ILE A 510 18.62 -18.82 -0.60
C ILE A 510 19.37 -17.51 -0.83
N ARG A 511 19.42 -17.05 -2.07
CA ARG A 511 20.05 -15.79 -2.46
C ARG A 511 19.00 -14.73 -2.74
N ILE A 512 19.07 -13.61 -2.05
CA ILE A 512 18.26 -12.40 -2.25
C ILE A 512 19.20 -11.28 -2.72
N CYS A 513 18.78 -10.49 -3.71
CA CYS A 513 19.64 -9.46 -4.29
C CYS A 513 19.14 -8.03 -4.06
N SER A 514 17.85 -7.84 -3.77
CA SER A 514 17.23 -6.52 -3.68
C SER A 514 16.82 -6.17 -2.25
N TRP A 515 16.69 -4.87 -2.01
CA TRP A 515 16.00 -4.34 -0.84
C TRP A 515 14.52 -4.17 -1.17
N GLU A 516 13.66 -4.81 -0.39
CA GLU A 516 12.21 -4.68 -0.50
C GLU A 516 11.60 -4.54 0.89
N ILE A 517 10.43 -3.92 0.97
CA ILE A 517 9.69 -3.78 2.23
C ILE A 517 8.17 -3.81 1.97
N GLY A 518 7.42 -4.37 2.91
CA GLY A 518 5.97 -4.50 2.82
C GLY A 518 5.34 -4.84 4.16
N VAL A 519 4.02 -4.73 4.20
CA VAL A 519 3.22 -5.04 5.39
C VAL A 519 2.14 -6.06 5.05
N LEU A 520 2.00 -7.06 5.91
CA LEU A 520 0.98 -8.09 5.86
C LEU A 520 -0.05 -7.85 6.97
N VAL A 521 -1.33 -7.85 6.60
CA VAL A 521 -2.46 -7.66 7.52
C VAL A 521 -3.45 -8.81 7.36
N TRP A 522 -4.10 -9.19 8.46
CA TRP A 522 -5.13 -10.23 8.53
C TRP A 522 -6.17 -9.89 9.62
N PRO A 523 -7.37 -10.50 9.60
CA PRO A 523 -8.47 -10.09 10.48
C PRO A 523 -8.13 -10.09 11.98
N ASP A 524 -7.47 -11.15 12.46
CA ASP A 524 -7.24 -11.36 13.90
C ASP A 524 -6.36 -10.29 14.56
N LEU A 525 -5.60 -9.52 13.77
CA LEU A 525 -4.84 -8.37 14.26
C LEU A 525 -5.72 -7.31 14.93
N PHE A 526 -7.01 -7.29 14.59
CA PHE A 526 -7.94 -6.23 14.99
C PHE A 526 -8.95 -6.69 16.06
N ILE A 527 -8.69 -7.84 16.68
CA ILE A 527 -9.46 -8.33 17.82
C ILE A 527 -8.85 -7.75 19.10
N TYR A 528 -9.56 -6.82 19.75
CA TYR A 528 -9.15 -6.30 21.05
C TYR A 528 -9.49 -7.28 22.17
N GLY A 529 -8.48 -7.67 22.96
CA GLY A 529 -8.69 -8.26 24.28
C GLY A 529 -9.26 -7.22 25.25
N LYS A 530 -9.98 -7.68 26.29
CA LYS A 530 -10.70 -6.88 27.30
C LYS A 530 -9.85 -5.87 28.12
N GLY A 531 -8.58 -5.67 27.80
CA GLY A 531 -7.62 -4.84 28.55
C GLY A 531 -7.32 -3.46 27.97
N ASP A 532 -7.87 -3.08 26.81
CA ASP A 532 -7.53 -1.82 26.12
C ASP A 532 -8.54 -0.69 26.36
N ASN A 533 -9.48 -0.88 27.29
CA ASN A 533 -10.28 0.24 27.79
C ASN A 533 -9.38 1.07 28.72
N GLY A 534 -8.90 2.19 28.19
CA GLY A 534 -8.05 3.16 28.86
C GLY A 534 -8.36 3.27 30.34
N ASP A 535 -7.32 2.99 31.13
CA ASP A 535 -7.33 3.07 32.58
C ASP A 535 -7.65 4.51 32.99
N ARG A 536 -8.96 4.79 33.14
CA ARG A 536 -9.43 5.97 33.84
C ARG A 536 -9.11 5.72 35.29
N ILE A 537 -7.90 6.11 35.70
CA ILE A 537 -7.49 6.26 37.09
C ILE A 537 -8.50 7.20 37.77
N ARG A 538 -9.54 6.62 38.35
CA ARG A 538 -10.33 7.27 39.38
C ARG A 538 -9.47 7.20 40.64
N GLN A 539 -8.74 8.28 40.92
CA GLN A 539 -8.18 8.52 42.24
C GLN A 539 -9.33 8.55 43.26
N GLY A 540 -9.57 7.41 43.92
CA GLY A 540 -10.43 7.29 45.08
C GLY A 540 -9.61 7.59 46.34
N GLY A 541 -10.04 8.61 47.09
CA GLY A 541 -9.37 9.10 48.29
C GLY A 541 -9.17 8.05 49.38
N LYS A 542 -8.05 8.18 50.09
CA LYS A 542 -7.74 7.45 51.33
C LYS A 542 -8.75 7.80 52.43
N GLY A 543 -9.70 6.90 52.67
CA GLY A 543 -10.50 6.84 53.88
C GLY A 543 -10.05 5.65 54.76
N LYS A 544 -9.42 5.95 55.90
CA LYS A 544 -9.10 4.97 56.95
C LYS A 544 -10.38 4.53 57.65
N GLY A 545 -10.59 3.22 57.82
CA GLY A 545 -11.63 2.65 58.67
C GLY A 545 -11.30 1.21 59.07
N LYS A 546 -11.17 0.97 60.38
CA LYS A 546 -10.81 -0.30 61.03
C LYS A 546 -12.03 -1.24 61.17
N ALA A 547 -11.73 -2.54 61.11
CA ALA A 547 -12.28 -3.68 61.86
C ALA A 547 -13.78 -4.03 61.75
N LYS A 548 -14.09 -5.30 61.41
CA LYS A 548 -14.51 -6.34 62.37
C LYS A 548 -14.61 -7.71 61.69
N GLU A 549 -14.02 -8.73 62.34
CA GLU A 549 -14.31 -10.14 62.09
C GLU A 549 -15.70 -10.49 62.63
N THR A 550 -16.45 -11.28 61.86
CA THR A 550 -17.44 -12.24 62.37
C THR A 550 -17.48 -13.42 61.39
N ARG A 551 -17.23 -14.62 61.94
CA ARG A 551 -17.47 -15.92 61.32
C ARG A 551 -18.94 -16.26 61.51
N GLU A 552 -19.62 -16.69 60.45
CA GLU A 552 -20.76 -17.61 60.53
C GLU A 552 -20.73 -18.56 59.33
N ASP A 553 -21.07 -19.81 59.62
CA ASP A 553 -20.99 -20.99 58.78
C ASP A 553 -22.16 -21.11 57.78
N ASP A 554 -21.92 -21.95 56.77
CA ASP A 554 -22.85 -22.89 56.12
C ASP A 554 -23.49 -22.56 54.76
N ASP A 555 -23.68 -23.67 54.03
CA ASP A 555 -24.40 -23.89 52.78
C ASP A 555 -23.73 -23.67 51.41
N SER A 556 -22.93 -24.68 51.08
CA SER A 556 -23.02 -25.48 49.85
C SER A 556 -23.87 -24.93 48.68
N LYS A 557 -23.18 -24.44 47.63
CA LYS A 557 -23.58 -24.59 46.23
C LYS A 557 -22.33 -24.49 45.35
N GLY A 558 -21.92 -25.64 44.80
CA GLY A 558 -20.84 -25.72 43.82
C GLY A 558 -21.21 -24.91 42.58
N VAL A 559 -20.62 -23.73 42.43
CA VAL A 559 -20.57 -23.01 41.16
C VAL A 559 -19.36 -23.57 40.43
N ARG A 560 -19.63 -24.34 39.38
CA ARG A 560 -18.62 -24.70 38.38
C ARG A 560 -18.04 -23.39 37.84
N GLU A 561 -16.76 -23.16 38.08
CA GLU A 561 -15.99 -22.19 37.33
C GLU A 561 -15.90 -22.70 35.88
N ASP A 562 -16.91 -22.38 35.09
CA ASP A 562 -16.82 -22.44 33.64
C ASP A 562 -15.84 -21.36 33.19
N ASN A 563 -14.54 -21.71 33.23
CA ASN A 563 -13.46 -20.97 32.58
C ASN A 563 -13.65 -21.07 31.06
N ASN A 564 -14.64 -20.35 30.54
CA ASN A 564 -14.91 -20.25 29.12
C ASN A 564 -13.98 -19.20 28.51
N ILE A 565 -12.75 -19.61 28.20
CA ILE A 565 -11.64 -18.79 27.66
C ILE A 565 -11.87 -18.29 26.21
N ASN A 566 -13.07 -18.46 25.62
CA ASN A 566 -13.27 -18.30 24.17
C ASN A 566 -14.22 -17.17 23.71
N ASP A 567 -14.55 -16.20 24.56
CA ASP A 567 -15.45 -15.11 24.16
C ASP A 567 -14.71 -13.93 23.48
N GLN A 568 -13.83 -14.24 22.52
CA GLN A 568 -13.24 -13.21 21.66
C GLN A 568 -14.13 -12.99 20.44
N ASN A 569 -14.60 -11.75 20.28
CA ASN A 569 -15.38 -11.32 19.13
C ASN A 569 -14.60 -11.59 17.82
N PRO A 570 -15.12 -12.42 16.89
CA PRO A 570 -14.40 -12.74 15.66
C PRO A 570 -14.24 -11.50 14.77
N ALA A 571 -13.10 -11.38 14.08
CA ALA A 571 -12.89 -10.36 13.07
C ALA A 571 -12.98 -10.96 11.66
N VAL A 572 -13.56 -10.23 10.71
CA VAL A 572 -13.65 -10.61 9.30
C VAL A 572 -13.15 -9.46 8.45
N MET A 573 -12.19 -9.73 7.56
CA MET A 573 -11.72 -8.74 6.60
C MET A 573 -12.51 -8.87 5.29
N THR A 574 -13.00 -7.74 4.77
CA THR A 574 -13.84 -7.69 3.57
C THR A 574 -13.28 -6.69 2.55
N PRO A 575 -13.34 -6.98 1.24
CA PRO A 575 -12.94 -6.04 0.22
C PRO A 575 -13.89 -4.83 0.19
N CYS A 576 -13.31 -3.64 0.11
CA CYS A 576 -14.01 -2.36 0.01
C CYS A 576 -13.68 -1.69 -1.31
N PHE A 577 -14.69 -1.11 -1.96
CA PHE A 577 -14.56 -0.51 -3.29
C PHE A 577 -14.85 0.98 -3.19
N ARG A 578 -13.97 1.82 -3.76
CA ARG A 578 -14.04 3.30 -3.77
C ARG A 578 -13.97 4.02 -2.42
N GLN A 579 -14.14 3.32 -1.31
CA GLN A 579 -14.01 3.84 0.05
C GLN A 579 -13.29 2.82 0.93
N ASP A 580 -12.81 3.24 2.09
CA ASP A 580 -12.03 2.38 2.99
C ASP A 580 -12.91 1.60 3.98
N MET A 581 -14.14 2.07 4.23
CA MET A 581 -15.08 1.43 5.14
C MET A 581 -15.81 0.24 4.49
N PRO A 582 -15.98 -0.89 5.21
CA PRO A 582 -16.87 -1.97 4.80
C PRO A 582 -18.28 -1.47 4.48
N GLU A 583 -18.86 -1.94 3.38
CA GLU A 583 -20.26 -1.65 3.08
C GLU A 583 -21.16 -2.27 4.17
N VAL A 584 -22.10 -1.46 4.69
CA VAL A 584 -23.15 -1.94 5.57
C VAL A 584 -24.16 -2.70 4.72
N THR A 585 -23.88 -3.98 4.43
CA THR A 585 -24.86 -4.85 3.78
C THR A 585 -26.06 -4.99 4.72
N GLY A 586 -27.25 -4.61 4.24
CA GLY A 586 -28.53 -4.64 4.97
C GLY A 586 -29.04 -6.04 5.33
N ASN A 587 -28.16 -7.02 5.50
CA ASN A 587 -28.53 -8.32 6.04
C ASN A 587 -28.80 -8.17 7.54
N SER A 588 -30.07 -8.34 7.89
CA SER A 588 -30.66 -8.44 9.23
C SER A 588 -30.13 -9.59 10.11
N ASN A 589 -28.95 -10.14 9.78
CA ASN A 589 -28.26 -11.23 10.47
C ASN A 589 -26.79 -10.90 10.79
N ARG A 590 -26.37 -9.63 10.81
CA ARG A 590 -25.08 -9.27 11.44
C ARG A 590 -25.16 -9.63 12.93
N SER A 591 -24.44 -10.68 13.34
CA SER A 591 -24.22 -10.93 14.77
C SER A 591 -23.74 -9.64 15.43
N SER A 592 -24.27 -9.30 16.61
CA SER A 592 -23.88 -8.10 17.35
C SER A 592 -22.44 -8.15 17.90
N THR A 593 -21.69 -9.23 17.63
CA THR A 593 -20.33 -9.46 18.13
C THR A 593 -19.19 -9.40 17.09
N THR A 594 -19.38 -9.83 15.83
CA THR A 594 -18.34 -9.83 14.76
C THR A 594 -17.82 -8.45 14.34
N ARG A 595 -16.50 -8.22 14.31
CA ARG A 595 -15.92 -6.97 13.77
C ARG A 595 -15.61 -7.10 12.28
N PHE A 596 -15.95 -6.11 11.46
CA PHE A 596 -15.54 -6.06 10.06
C PHE A 596 -14.35 -5.11 9.87
N VAL A 597 -13.35 -5.56 9.13
CA VAL A 597 -12.17 -4.77 8.75
C VAL A 597 -12.19 -4.58 7.25
N GLY A 598 -12.17 -3.33 6.80
CA GLY A 598 -12.11 -3.03 5.37
C GLY A 598 -10.76 -3.38 4.76
N LEU A 599 -10.75 -3.73 3.48
CA LEU A 599 -9.54 -3.70 2.65
C LEU A 599 -9.83 -2.96 1.35
N ARG A 600 -9.25 -1.77 1.18
CA ARG A 600 -9.43 -0.96 -0.02
C ARG A 600 -8.87 -1.68 -1.25
N MET A 601 -9.74 -2.08 -2.16
CA MET A 601 -9.37 -2.81 -3.37
C MET A 601 -8.83 -1.87 -4.45
N PRO A 602 -7.67 -2.18 -5.07
CA PRO A 602 -7.12 -1.38 -6.16
C PRO A 602 -7.60 -1.81 -7.55
N TYR A 603 -8.33 -2.93 -7.68
CA TYR A 603 -8.82 -3.47 -8.95
C TYR A 603 -10.23 -4.04 -8.81
N ASP A 604 -10.92 -4.15 -9.93
CA ASP A 604 -12.30 -4.60 -10.01
C ASP A 604 -12.41 -6.11 -9.77
N LEU A 605 -13.53 -6.54 -9.18
CA LEU A 605 -13.89 -7.95 -9.03
C LEU A 605 -15.25 -8.25 -9.69
N PRO A 606 -15.45 -9.43 -10.32
CA PRO A 606 -14.49 -10.51 -10.49
C PRO A 606 -13.37 -10.17 -11.49
N LEU A 607 -12.24 -10.87 -11.36
CA LEU A 607 -11.10 -10.70 -12.27
C LEU A 607 -11.47 -11.05 -13.71
N SER A 608 -10.74 -10.43 -14.65
CA SER A 608 -10.88 -10.68 -16.08
C SER A 608 -9.65 -11.41 -16.61
N PRO A 609 -9.71 -12.74 -16.84
CA PRO A 609 -8.58 -13.49 -17.38
C PRO A 609 -8.15 -12.96 -18.74
N TYR A 610 -6.87 -13.13 -19.07
CA TYR A 610 -6.36 -12.88 -20.40
C TYR A 610 -7.06 -13.78 -21.44
N THR A 611 -7.39 -13.21 -22.59
CA THR A 611 -7.79 -13.97 -23.78
C THR A 611 -6.55 -14.54 -24.50
N PRO A 612 -6.71 -15.47 -25.44
CA PRO A 612 -5.58 -15.95 -26.25
C PRO A 612 -4.86 -14.85 -27.04
N GLN A 613 -5.54 -13.74 -27.33
CA GLN A 613 -5.02 -12.60 -28.09
C GLN A 613 -4.30 -11.59 -27.20
N ASP A 614 -4.55 -11.59 -25.89
CA ASP A 614 -3.92 -10.65 -24.98
C ASP A 614 -2.42 -10.88 -24.89
N GLN A 615 -1.71 -9.76 -24.81
CA GLN A 615 -0.28 -9.69 -24.52
C GLN A 615 -0.07 -8.82 -23.29
N PRO A 616 0.90 -9.14 -22.42
CA PRO A 616 1.28 -8.22 -21.37
C PRO A 616 2.00 -7.01 -21.96
N TRP A 617 1.87 -5.85 -21.31
CA TRP A 617 2.67 -4.67 -21.62
C TRP A 617 4.17 -5.01 -21.59
N CYS A 618 4.89 -4.57 -22.63
CA CYS A 618 6.33 -4.72 -22.74
C CYS A 618 6.93 -3.37 -23.13
N ALA A 619 7.50 -2.65 -22.16
CA ALA A 619 8.10 -1.32 -22.36
C ALA A 619 9.25 -1.28 -23.40
N THR A 620 9.73 -2.43 -23.85
CA THR A 620 10.81 -2.60 -24.84
C THR A 620 10.28 -3.18 -26.16
N ALA A 621 8.97 -3.04 -26.41
CA ALA A 621 8.33 -3.27 -27.69
C ALA A 621 7.84 -1.92 -28.25
N SER A 622 7.57 -1.85 -29.56
CA SER A 622 6.94 -0.68 -30.19
C SER A 622 5.43 -0.85 -30.34
N TYR A 623 4.68 0.24 -30.18
CA TYR A 623 3.24 0.36 -30.30
C TYR A 623 2.89 1.62 -31.11
N SER A 624 2.51 1.42 -32.37
CA SER A 624 2.23 2.50 -33.33
C SER A 624 0.81 3.05 -33.26
N GLU A 625 -0.12 2.37 -32.59
CA GLU A 625 -1.45 2.92 -32.33
C GLU A 625 -1.32 4.05 -31.30
N PRO A 626 -1.77 5.28 -31.60
CA PRO A 626 -1.65 6.38 -30.67
C PRO A 626 -2.51 6.15 -29.42
N ASP A 627 -2.02 6.62 -28.29
CA ASP A 627 -2.83 6.83 -27.11
C ASP A 627 -3.78 8.03 -27.28
N TRP A 628 -4.60 8.28 -26.26
CA TRP A 628 -5.55 9.39 -26.29
C TRP A 628 -4.88 10.76 -26.19
N LEU A 629 -3.58 10.81 -25.88
CA LEU A 629 -2.73 12.02 -25.92
C LEU A 629 -2.02 12.18 -27.29
N GLY A 630 -2.33 11.32 -28.26
CA GLY A 630 -1.75 11.34 -29.60
C GLY A 630 -0.30 10.83 -29.64
N GLN A 631 0.20 10.20 -28.58
CA GLN A 631 1.56 9.66 -28.51
C GLN A 631 1.57 8.19 -28.93
N THR A 632 2.64 7.79 -29.62
CA THR A 632 2.99 6.38 -29.83
C THR A 632 4.08 5.97 -28.85
N TRP A 633 4.36 4.68 -28.72
CA TRP A 633 5.48 4.19 -27.93
C TRP A 633 6.46 3.46 -28.84
N GLU A 634 7.64 4.03 -29.04
CA GLU A 634 8.70 3.40 -29.83
C GLU A 634 9.84 2.96 -28.92
N GLU A 635 10.56 1.90 -29.30
CA GLU A 635 11.77 1.48 -28.60
C GLU A 635 12.83 2.60 -28.67
N GLU A 636 13.32 3.05 -27.51
CA GLU A 636 14.49 3.95 -27.40
C GLU A 636 15.82 3.23 -27.70
#